data_AF-A0A166Y2R4-F1
#
_entry.id   AF-A0A166Y2R4-F1
#
_cell.length_a   1.000
_cell.length_b   1.000
_cell.length_c   1.000
_cell.angle_alpha   90.00
_cell.angle_beta   90.00
_cell.angle_gamma   90.00
#
_symmetry.space_group_name_H-M   'P 1'
#
loop_
_entity.id
_entity.type
_entity.pdbx_description
1 polymer ?
#
loop_
_entity_poly.entity_id
_entity_poly.type
_entity_poly.pdbx_seq_one_letter_code
_entity_poly.pdbx_strand_id
1 'polypeptide(L)'
;MLGFTKQIILAVHVAAIATAMPGFPNVGKRDTWAGCLEHPTPTAPSTSTETPFPVRAPMAPNCNKFCLVPAGAWCDTVAQNNGITTEDFMKWNSYVGPECHALWAHYYACIGVTKQ
;
A
#
# COMPACT_ATOMS: atom_id res chain seq x y z
N MET A 1 67.13 -14.81 -13.27
CA MET A 1 66.05 -15.53 -13.97
C MET A 1 65.29 -16.37 -12.93
N LEU A 2 64.08 -15.97 -12.55
CA LEU A 2 63.06 -16.72 -11.81
C LEU A 2 61.84 -15.77 -11.90
N GLY A 3 60.66 -16.05 -12.43
CA GLY A 3 60.00 -17.23 -12.96
C GLY A 3 58.52 -16.83 -12.99
N PHE A 4 57.97 -16.53 -14.17
CA PHE A 4 56.58 -16.10 -14.34
C PHE A 4 55.64 -17.30 -14.22
N THR A 5 54.80 -17.34 -13.17
CA THR A 5 53.68 -18.28 -13.12
C THR A 5 52.50 -17.69 -12.35
N LYS A 6 51.51 -17.21 -13.11
CA LYS A 6 50.07 -17.50 -12.98
C LYS A 6 49.44 -17.36 -11.58
N GLN A 7 48.54 -16.38 -11.41
CA GLN A 7 47.07 -16.59 -11.36
C GLN A 7 46.36 -15.31 -10.84
N ILE A 8 45.51 -14.75 -11.71
CA ILE A 8 44.10 -14.42 -11.44
C ILE A 8 43.80 -13.32 -10.41
N ILE A 9 43.58 -12.13 -10.98
CA ILE A 9 42.43 -11.22 -10.78
C ILE A 9 41.41 -11.67 -9.71
N LEU A 10 41.31 -10.92 -8.61
CA LEU A 10 40.03 -10.69 -7.91
C LEU A 10 40.01 -9.25 -7.36
N ALA A 11 39.72 -8.32 -8.27
CA ALA A 11 39.10 -7.06 -7.90
C ALA A 11 37.64 -7.36 -7.52
N VAL A 12 37.39 -7.71 -6.26
CA VAL A 12 36.02 -7.75 -5.74
C VAL A 12 35.77 -6.42 -5.07
N HIS A 13 34.97 -5.63 -5.77
CA HIS A 13 34.39 -4.40 -5.30
C HIS A 13 33.73 -4.63 -3.95
N VAL A 14 34.03 -3.77 -2.97
CA VAL A 14 33.13 -3.58 -1.82
C VAL A 14 31.82 -3.06 -2.41
N ALA A 15 30.91 -3.99 -2.68
CA ALA A 15 29.56 -3.70 -3.10
C ALA A 15 28.92 -2.87 -1.98
N ALA A 16 28.50 -1.66 -2.33
CA ALA A 16 27.52 -0.93 -1.54
C ALA A 16 26.36 -1.89 -1.28
N ILE A 17 26.11 -2.21 -0.02
CA ILE A 17 24.92 -2.94 0.40
C ILE A 17 23.75 -1.95 0.34
N ALA A 18 23.42 -1.52 -0.87
CA ALA A 18 22.04 -1.24 -1.20
C ALA A 18 21.38 -2.61 -1.12
N THR A 19 20.86 -2.95 0.07
CA THR A 19 19.86 -4.02 0.17
C THR A 19 18.72 -3.55 -0.69
N ALA A 20 18.76 -3.97 -1.96
CA ALA A 20 17.65 -3.91 -2.86
C ALA A 20 16.46 -4.47 -2.09
N MET A 21 15.49 -3.61 -1.77
CA MET A 21 14.13 -4.09 -1.62
C MET A 21 13.90 -4.95 -2.87
N PRO A 22 13.49 -6.23 -2.73
CA PRO A 22 13.34 -7.10 -3.88
C PRO A 22 12.53 -6.34 -4.92
N GLY A 23 13.18 -6.03 -6.05
CA GLY A 23 12.57 -5.23 -7.09
C GLY A 23 11.26 -5.89 -7.44
N PHE A 24 10.15 -5.20 -7.21
CA PHE A 24 8.83 -5.67 -7.58
C PHE A 24 8.84 -5.89 -9.09
N PRO A 25 8.91 -7.15 -9.56
CA PRO A 25 8.78 -7.38 -10.97
C PRO A 25 7.30 -7.16 -11.28
N ASN A 26 7.03 -6.34 -12.30
CA ASN A 26 5.75 -6.15 -12.97
C ASN A 26 4.91 -4.94 -12.50
N VAL A 27 5.22 -3.79 -13.11
CA VAL A 27 4.24 -2.74 -13.41
C VAL A 27 3.21 -3.35 -14.38
N GLY A 28 2.10 -3.93 -13.87
CA GLY A 28 1.01 -4.34 -14.77
C GLY A 28 0.10 -5.51 -14.44
N LYS A 29 -0.05 -5.97 -13.19
CA LYS A 29 -1.14 -6.91 -12.84
C LYS A 29 -1.78 -6.58 -11.48
N ARG A 30 -3.06 -6.23 -11.53
CA ARG A 30 -3.96 -5.96 -10.38
C ARG A 30 -4.48 -7.29 -9.81
N ASP A 31 -3.59 -8.23 -9.53
CA ASP A 31 -3.94 -9.60 -9.18
C ASP A 31 -2.70 -10.21 -8.52
N THR A 32 -2.55 -10.23 -7.20
CA THR A 32 -3.47 -10.89 -6.26
C THR A 32 -3.41 -10.24 -4.88
N TRP A 33 -3.81 -8.97 -4.81
CA TRP A 33 -4.27 -8.38 -3.56
C TRP A 33 -5.81 -8.31 -3.60
N ALA A 34 -6.54 -9.28 -3.04
CA ALA A 34 -8.02 -9.32 -3.03
C ALA A 34 -8.71 -8.30 -2.08
N GLY A 35 -8.01 -7.22 -1.73
CA GLY A 35 -8.35 -6.31 -0.62
C GLY A 35 -9.16 -5.09 -1.02
N CYS A 36 -9.05 -4.62 -2.26
CA CYS A 36 -9.91 -3.54 -2.76
C CYS A 36 -10.90 -4.09 -3.77
N LEU A 37 -11.49 -5.27 -3.49
CA LEU A 37 -12.75 -5.64 -4.10
C LEU A 37 -13.70 -4.51 -3.76
N GLU A 38 -14.02 -3.70 -4.77
CA GLU A 38 -15.07 -2.70 -4.67
C GLU A 38 -16.27 -3.42 -4.06
N HIS A 39 -16.64 -3.07 -2.84
CA HIS A 39 -17.98 -3.41 -2.37
C HIS A 39 -18.91 -2.80 -3.42
N PRO A 40 -19.81 -3.57 -4.05
CA PRO A 40 -20.65 -3.05 -5.12
C PRO A 40 -21.34 -1.81 -4.59
N THR A 41 -20.97 -0.66 -5.15
CA THR A 41 -21.66 0.60 -4.86
C THR A 41 -23.12 0.37 -5.25
N PRO A 42 -24.09 0.54 -4.34
CA PRO A 42 -25.50 0.41 -4.68
C PRO A 42 -25.81 1.31 -5.88
N THR A 43 -26.33 0.73 -6.97
CA THR A 43 -26.67 1.45 -8.22
C THR A 43 -27.94 2.32 -8.07
N ALA A 44 -28.38 2.59 -6.85
CA ALA A 44 -29.49 3.49 -6.56
C ALA A 44 -28.96 4.75 -5.86
N PRO A 45 -29.53 5.94 -6.10
CA PRO A 45 -29.22 7.12 -5.31
C PRO A 45 -29.77 6.92 -3.88
N SER A 46 -29.01 6.24 -3.04
CA SER A 46 -29.25 6.16 -1.61
C SER A 46 -28.55 7.34 -0.95
N THR A 47 -29.31 8.24 -0.35
CA THR A 47 -28.86 9.43 0.40
C THR A 47 -28.08 9.10 1.69
N SER A 48 -27.53 7.90 1.81
CA SER A 48 -26.73 7.44 2.93
C SER A 48 -25.77 6.36 2.43
N THR A 49 -24.49 6.70 2.32
CA THR A 49 -23.43 5.69 2.15
C THR A 49 -23.36 4.88 3.45
N GLU A 50 -23.99 3.71 3.48
CA GLU A 50 -23.83 2.78 4.59
C GLU A 50 -22.33 2.45 4.72
N THR A 51 -21.73 2.81 5.86
CA THR A 51 -20.32 2.51 6.13
C THR A 51 -20.19 1.01 6.42
N PRO A 52 -19.34 0.27 5.71
CA PRO A 52 -19.20 -1.16 5.91
C PRO A 52 -18.61 -1.48 7.29
N PHE A 53 -18.84 -2.70 7.79
CA PHE A 53 -18.26 -3.19 9.03
C PHE A 53 -17.28 -4.34 8.75
N PRO A 54 -16.12 -4.42 9.42
CA PRO A 54 -15.64 -3.55 10.50
C PRO A 54 -14.80 -2.36 10.01
N VAL A 55 -14.87 -1.21 10.69
CA VAL A 55 -14.05 0.00 10.45
C VAL A 55 -13.30 0.45 11.70
N ARG A 56 -12.30 1.32 11.52
CA ARG A 56 -11.56 1.97 12.60
C ARG A 56 -11.78 3.48 12.57
N ALA A 57 -11.90 4.07 13.75
CA ALA A 57 -11.96 5.52 13.94
C ALA A 57 -10.63 6.06 14.49
N PRO A 58 -10.24 7.31 14.15
CA PRO A 58 -10.99 8.27 13.34
C PRO A 58 -10.81 8.07 11.83
N MET A 59 -11.91 8.15 11.08
CA MET A 59 -11.98 8.09 9.62
C MET A 59 -12.67 9.35 9.09
N ALA A 60 -12.38 9.77 7.86
CA ALA A 60 -12.97 10.96 7.25
C ALA A 60 -14.51 10.87 7.21
N PRO A 61 -15.23 11.93 7.64
CA PRO A 61 -16.68 11.91 7.73
C PRO A 61 -17.38 11.88 6.36
N ASN A 62 -16.68 12.31 5.31
CA ASN A 62 -17.16 12.31 3.92
C ASN A 62 -16.59 11.12 3.11
N CYS A 63 -16.13 10.06 3.78
CA CYS A 63 -15.68 8.85 3.10
C CYS A 63 -16.80 8.21 2.29
N ASN A 64 -16.55 7.97 1.00
CA ASN A 64 -17.52 7.35 0.10
C ASN A 64 -16.97 6.16 -0.69
N LYS A 65 -15.70 5.81 -0.48
CA LYS A 65 -15.07 4.61 -1.05
C LYS A 65 -14.24 3.90 0.03
N PHE A 66 -14.38 2.59 0.10
CA PHE A 66 -13.76 1.76 1.11
C PHE A 66 -12.93 0.65 0.48
N CYS A 67 -11.78 0.33 1.08
CA CYS A 67 -10.99 -0.86 0.75
C CYS A 67 -10.85 -1.72 2.02
N LEU A 68 -11.09 -3.04 1.90
CA LEU A 68 -10.85 -3.97 2.99
C LEU A 68 -9.33 -4.14 3.13
N VAL A 69 -8.79 -3.52 4.17
CA VAL A 69 -7.35 -3.52 4.41
C VAL A 69 -6.90 -4.95 4.56
N PRO A 70 -5.83 -5.33 3.88
CA PRO A 70 -5.56 -6.75 3.77
C PRO A 70 -4.22 -7.14 4.42
N ALA A 71 -4.05 -8.42 4.76
CA ALA A 71 -3.02 -8.87 5.70
C ALA A 71 -1.58 -8.66 5.22
N GLY A 72 -0.85 -7.75 5.86
CA GLY A 72 0.52 -7.36 5.50
C GLY A 72 0.63 -6.10 4.64
N ALA A 73 -0.48 -5.40 4.38
CA ALA A 73 -0.46 -4.13 3.67
C ALA A 73 0.08 -2.98 4.52
N TRP A 74 0.65 -2.01 3.82
CA TRP A 74 1.10 -0.71 4.35
C TRP A 74 0.35 0.44 3.67
N CYS A 75 0.30 1.61 4.30
CA CYS A 75 -0.49 2.77 3.83
C CYS A 75 -0.11 3.18 2.41
N ASP A 76 1.18 3.13 2.09
CA ASP A 76 1.71 3.42 0.76
C ASP A 76 1.24 2.41 -0.29
N THR A 77 1.26 1.12 0.02
CA THR A 77 0.78 0.06 -0.87
C THR A 77 -0.74 0.16 -1.09
N VAL A 78 -1.52 0.45 -0.04
CA VAL A 78 -2.98 0.66 -0.17
C VAL A 78 -3.25 1.90 -1.01
N ALA A 79 -2.54 3.00 -0.77
CA ALA A 79 -2.71 4.23 -1.52
C ALA A 79 -2.37 4.06 -3.01
N GLN A 80 -1.20 3.50 -3.31
CA GLN A 80 -0.75 3.25 -4.69
C GLN A 80 -1.72 2.34 -5.44
N ASN A 81 -2.20 1.27 -4.81
CA ASN A 81 -3.15 0.34 -5.43
C ASN A 81 -4.52 0.96 -5.72
N ASN A 82 -4.89 2.04 -5.03
CA ASN A 82 -6.13 2.78 -5.25
C ASN A 82 -5.94 4.09 -6.02
N GLY A 83 -4.72 4.38 -6.50
CA GLY A 83 -4.42 5.58 -7.26
C GLY A 83 -4.57 6.88 -6.47
N ILE A 84 -4.34 6.85 -5.15
CA ILE A 84 -4.36 8.01 -4.26
C ILE A 84 -2.98 8.25 -3.66
N THR A 85 -2.75 9.44 -3.09
CA THR A 85 -1.50 9.70 -2.35
C THR A 85 -1.53 9.03 -0.98
N THR A 86 -0.37 8.65 -0.46
CA THR A 86 -0.26 8.13 0.92
C THR A 86 -0.71 9.17 1.94
N GLU A 87 -0.44 10.45 1.68
CA GLU A 87 -0.90 11.56 2.50
C GLU A 87 -2.44 11.63 2.56
N ASP A 88 -3.12 11.52 1.42
CA ASP A 88 -4.59 11.48 1.38
C ASP A 88 -5.13 10.29 2.16
N PHE A 89 -4.54 9.10 1.97
CA PHE A 89 -4.95 7.91 2.71
C PHE A 89 -4.82 8.10 4.22
N MET A 90 -3.69 8.62 4.70
CA MET A 90 -3.47 8.88 6.13
C MET A 90 -4.36 9.99 6.66
N LYS A 91 -4.62 11.02 5.85
CA LYS A 91 -5.55 12.11 6.19
C LYS A 91 -6.98 11.60 6.36
N TRP A 92 -7.42 10.68 5.50
CA TRP A 92 -8.75 10.07 5.60
C TRP A 92 -8.85 8.98 6.66
N ASN A 93 -7.73 8.44 7.13
CA ASN A 93 -7.66 7.36 8.11
C ASN A 93 -6.67 7.71 9.21
N SER A 94 -6.91 8.79 9.96
CA SER A 94 -5.94 9.31 10.93
C SER A 94 -5.58 8.32 12.05
N TYR A 95 -6.40 7.28 12.26
CA TYR A 95 -6.09 6.19 13.18
C TYR A 95 -4.80 5.44 12.86
N VAL A 96 -4.32 5.46 11.61
CA VAL A 96 -3.10 4.72 11.20
C VAL A 96 -1.83 5.35 11.77
N GLY A 97 -1.90 6.62 12.19
CA GLY A 97 -0.77 7.41 12.67
C GLY A 97 0.20 7.86 11.56
N PRO A 98 1.15 8.77 11.88
CA PRO A 98 2.07 9.35 10.90
C PRO A 98 3.03 8.33 10.27
N GLU A 99 3.32 7.24 10.98
CA GLU A 99 4.22 6.17 10.52
C GLU A 99 3.45 4.94 10.01
N CYS A 100 2.13 5.03 9.85
CA CYS A 100 1.26 3.92 9.42
C CYS A 100 1.25 2.65 10.31
N HIS A 101 1.90 2.65 11.47
CA HIS A 101 2.00 1.46 12.34
C HIS A 101 0.65 0.95 12.88
N ALA A 102 -0.41 1.75 12.83
CA ALA A 102 -1.73 1.39 13.33
C ALA A 102 -2.71 1.04 12.21
N LEU A 103 -2.23 0.65 11.02
CA LEU A 103 -3.06 0.07 9.97
C LEU A 103 -3.46 -1.37 10.32
N TRP A 104 -4.76 -1.66 10.34
CA TRP A 104 -5.29 -2.97 10.74
C TRP A 104 -5.76 -3.76 9.54
N ALA A 105 -5.21 -4.96 9.36
CA ALA A 105 -5.72 -5.92 8.40
C ALA A 105 -7.14 -6.37 8.75
N HIS A 106 -7.93 -6.69 7.73
CA HIS A 106 -9.33 -7.10 7.76
C HIS A 106 -10.32 -6.03 8.26
N TYR A 107 -9.92 -4.76 8.24
CA TYR A 107 -10.79 -3.60 8.50
C TYR A 107 -10.93 -2.75 7.23
N TYR A 108 -12.09 -2.15 7.03
CA TYR A 108 -12.28 -1.19 5.95
C TYR A 108 -11.57 0.12 6.27
N ALA A 109 -10.76 0.59 5.32
CA ALA A 109 -10.16 1.92 5.31
C ALA A 109 -10.78 2.78 4.20
N CYS A 110 -10.78 4.09 4.43
CA CYS A 110 -11.22 5.07 3.46
C CYS A 110 -10.20 5.24 2.34
N ILE A 111 -10.64 5.12 1.08
CA ILE A 111 -9.81 5.33 -0.11
C ILE A 111 -10.38 6.39 -1.05
N GLY A 112 -11.42 7.10 -0.61
CA GLY A 112 -12.01 8.18 -1.38
C GLY A 112 -13.08 8.92 -0.59
N VAL A 113 -13.18 10.21 -0.86
CA VAL A 113 -14.14 11.11 -0.24
C VAL A 113 -15.00 11.81 -1.29
N THR A 114 -16.23 12.18 -0.94
CA THR A 114 -17.00 13.12 -1.78
C THR A 114 -16.29 14.47 -1.79
N LYS A 115 -16.05 15.01 -3.00
CA LYS A 115 -15.68 16.42 -3.13
C LYS A 115 -16.88 17.23 -2.66
N GLN A 116 -16.65 18.07 -1.66
CA GLN A 116 -17.64 19.02 -1.16
C GLN A 116 -17.96 20.06 -2.24
#